data_AF-A0A8X6T5N2-F1
#
_entry.id   AF-A0A8X6T5N2-F1
#
_cell.length_a   1.000
_cell.length_b   1.000
_cell.length_c   1.000
_cell.angle_alpha   90.00
_cell.angle_beta   90.00
_cell.angle_gamma   90.00
#
_symmetry.space_group_name_H-M   'P 1'
#
loop_
_entity.id
_entity.type
_entity.pdbx_description
1 polymer ?
#
loop_
_entity_poly.entity_id
_entity_poly.type
_entity_poly.pdbx_seq_one_letter_code
_entity_poly.pdbx_strand_id
1 'polypeptide(L)'
;MCLHLLKQKTNSLELTHNNYLDSLTDETEFKIEFKIVEEYREKALRIELKSKRVLENIKSKQNNNEGSNSGNNSHLADCENPYKAITPRLPEVELYKFGGELKDWLTFWNQFKNIHENKNLTNCDKFHYLVQSTKIKSEARELIESFSITNENYPLAIESLVERYGRN
;
A
#
# COMPACT_ATOMS: atom_id res chain seq x y z
N MET A 1 63.98 29.86 26.70
CA MET A 1 63.24 28.59 26.87
C MET A 1 61.74 28.83 27.07
N CYS A 2 61.31 29.68 28.02
CA CYS A 2 59.88 29.91 28.31
C CYS A 2 59.07 30.54 27.16
N LEU A 3 59.63 31.49 26.41
CA LEU A 3 58.95 32.11 25.26
C LEU A 3 58.64 31.10 24.13
N HIS A 4 59.56 30.16 23.91
CA HIS A 4 59.37 29.10 22.92
C HIS A 4 58.26 28.13 23.35
N LEU A 5 58.24 27.76 24.63
CA LEU A 5 57.20 26.91 25.21
C LEU A 5 55.83 27.59 25.17
N LEU A 6 55.75 28.88 25.50
CA LEU A 6 54.53 29.68 25.40
C LEU A 6 54.01 29.68 23.96
N LYS A 7 54.87 29.99 22.98
CA LYS A 7 54.50 29.99 21.56
C LYS A 7 54.00 28.63 21.09
N GLN A 8 54.65 27.54 21.50
CA GLN A 8 54.22 26.18 21.18
C GLN A 8 52.85 25.86 21.80
N LYS A 9 52.62 26.24 23.06
CA LYS A 9 51.33 26.05 23.74
C LYS A 9 50.23 26.88 23.12
N THR A 10 50.51 28.12 22.71
CA THR A 10 49.55 28.98 21.98
C THR A 10 49.15 28.34 20.65
N ASN A 11 50.11 27.90 19.84
CA ASN A 11 49.82 27.24 18.56
C ASN A 11 49.02 25.93 18.76
N SER A 12 49.37 25.15 19.79
CA SER A 12 48.63 23.93 20.12
C SER A 12 47.20 24.24 20.52
N LEU A 13 46.99 25.31 21.30
CA LEU A 13 45.67 25.73 21.74
C LEU A 13 44.82 26.20 20.54
N GLU A 14 45.42 26.99 19.65
CA GLU A 14 44.78 27.48 18.43
C GLU A 14 44.37 26.33 17.50
N LEU A 15 45.25 25.34 17.32
CA LEU A 15 44.92 24.15 16.55
C LEU A 15 43.77 23.34 17.17
N THR A 16 43.78 23.15 18.49
CA THR A 16 42.69 22.44 19.17
C THR A 16 41.37 23.20 19.10
N HIS A 17 41.42 24.53 19.15
CA HIS A 17 40.24 25.39 19.03
C HIS A 17 39.62 25.27 17.64
N ASN A 18 40.44 25.35 16.59
CA ASN A 18 39.95 25.25 15.21
C ASN A 18 39.38 23.85 14.91
N ASN A 19 40.05 22.78 15.36
CA ASN A 19 39.52 21.41 15.21
C ASN A 19 38.17 21.22 15.93
N TYR A 20 37.99 21.85 17.10
CA TYR A 20 36.71 21.83 17.82
C TYR A 20 35.62 22.62 17.08
N LEU A 21 35.95 23.79 16.52
CA LEU A 21 35.02 24.56 15.69
C LEU A 21 34.60 23.78 14.44
N ASP A 22 35.54 23.12 13.75
CA ASP A 22 35.24 22.29 12.57
C ASP A 22 34.28 21.14 12.91
N SER A 23 34.46 20.50 14.07
CA SER A 23 33.55 19.47 14.58
C SER A 23 32.14 19.99 14.93
N LEU A 24 32.01 21.27 15.27
CA LEU A 24 30.69 21.91 15.52
C LEU A 24 30.00 22.34 14.22
N THR A 25 30.74 22.39 13.11
CA THR A 25 30.26 22.79 11.80
C THR A 25 30.02 21.61 10.85
N ASP A 26 29.74 20.41 11.38
CA ASP A 26 29.38 19.28 10.53
C ASP A 26 28.00 19.51 9.89
N GLU A 27 28.02 20.31 8.83
CA GLU A 27 26.90 20.63 7.98
C GLU A 27 26.34 19.35 7.33
N THR A 28 27.14 18.29 7.21
CA THR A 28 26.70 17.03 6.61
C THR A 28 25.79 16.27 7.57
N GLU A 29 26.15 16.17 8.85
CA GLU A 29 25.30 15.58 9.88
C GLU A 29 23.99 16.37 10.03
N PHE A 30 24.07 17.71 10.08
CA PHE A 30 22.88 18.57 10.11
C PHE A 30 21.98 18.36 8.88
N LYS A 31 22.55 18.29 7.68
CA LYS A 31 21.80 18.05 6.43
C LYS A 31 21.13 16.68 6.44
N ILE A 32 21.77 15.66 7.00
CA ILE A 32 21.20 14.31 7.13
C ILE A 32 20.00 14.34 8.07
N GLU A 33 20.18 14.86 9.28
CA GLU A 33 19.12 14.97 10.28
C GLU A 33 17.94 15.82 9.77
N PHE A 34 18.24 16.95 9.11
CA PHE A 34 17.22 17.79 8.49
C PHE A 34 16.38 17.01 7.46
N LYS A 35 17.04 16.25 6.56
CA LYS A 35 16.34 15.45 5.56
C LYS A 35 15.46 14.37 6.19
N ILE A 36 15.94 13.73 7.26
CA ILE A 36 15.18 12.73 8.03
C ILE A 36 13.93 13.39 8.62
N VAL A 37 14.08 14.54 9.28
CA VAL A 37 12.96 15.28 9.88
C VAL A 37 11.91 15.67 8.84
N GLU A 38 12.33 16.16 7.67
CA GLU A 38 11.41 16.51 6.58
C GLU A 38 10.64 15.28 6.07
N GLU A 39 11.31 14.14 5.90
CA GLU A 39 10.63 12.89 5.52
C GLU A 39 9.60 12.45 6.58
N TYR A 40 9.92 12.58 7.86
CA TYR A 40 8.98 12.29 8.94
C TYR A 40 7.79 13.25 8.97
N ARG A 41 8.01 14.54 8.70
CA ARG A 41 6.92 15.53 8.57
C ARG A 41 5.96 15.16 7.45
N GLU A 42 6.48 14.77 6.28
CA GLU A 42 5.63 14.35 5.16
C GLU A 42 4.82 13.09 5.48
N LYS A 43 5.44 12.10 6.13
CA LYS A 43 4.75 10.88 6.57
C LYS A 43 3.63 11.20 7.55
N ALA A 44 3.91 12.06 8.54
CA ALA A 44 2.91 12.49 9.53
C ALA A 44 1.73 13.20 8.86
N LEU A 45 2.01 14.15 7.95
CA LEU A 45 0.99 14.88 7.21
C LEU A 45 0.11 13.95 6.36
N ARG A 46 0.71 12.94 5.70
CA ARG A 46 -0.04 11.93 4.95
C ARG A 46 -0.98 11.13 5.85
N ILE A 47 -0.53 10.72 7.03
CA ILE A 47 -1.34 9.98 7.99
C ILE A 47 -2.49 10.86 8.49
N GLU A 48 -2.21 12.11 8.83
CA GLU A 48 -3.21 13.09 9.28
C GLU A 48 -4.31 13.30 8.23
N LEU A 49 -3.92 13.55 6.97
CA LEU A 49 -4.88 13.73 5.88
C LEU A 49 -5.73 12.48 5.64
N LYS A 50 -5.12 11.29 5.70
CA LYS A 50 -5.87 10.03 5.59
C LYS A 50 -6.86 9.86 6.74
N SER A 51 -6.42 10.12 7.96
CA SER A 51 -7.25 10.06 9.16
C SER A 51 -8.44 11.01 9.07
N LYS A 52 -8.20 12.27 8.66
CA LYS A 52 -9.25 13.27 8.48
C LYS A 52 -10.32 12.83 7.48
N ARG A 53 -9.92 12.29 6.32
CA ARG A 53 -10.87 11.75 5.32
C ARG A 53 -11.70 10.59 5.87
N VAL A 54 -11.07 9.68 6.62
CA VAL A 54 -11.78 8.56 7.23
C VAL A 54 -12.81 9.07 8.25
N LEU A 55 -12.43 10.03 9.09
CA LEU A 55 -13.33 10.65 10.07
C LEU A 55 -14.49 11.40 9.42
N GLU A 56 -14.25 12.14 8.34
CA GLU A 56 -15.30 12.80 7.56
C GLU A 56 -16.26 11.78 6.94
N ASN A 57 -15.74 10.69 6.39
CA ASN A 57 -16.54 9.60 5.83
C ASN A 57 -17.36 8.84 6.89
N ILE A 58 -16.90 8.79 8.14
CA ILE A 58 -17.65 8.21 9.26
C ILE A 58 -18.78 9.15 9.68
N LYS A 59 -18.50 10.46 9.81
CA LYS A 59 -19.51 11.46 10.18
C LYS A 59 -20.64 11.56 9.16
N SER A 60 -20.34 11.49 7.86
CA SER A 60 -21.36 11.56 6.79
C SER A 60 -22.29 10.34 6.76
N LYS A 61 -21.85 9.17 7.24
CA LYS A 61 -22.69 7.96 7.32
C LYS A 61 -23.71 7.99 8.47
N GLN A 62 -23.47 8.75 9.53
CA GLN A 62 -24.40 8.84 10.67
C GLN A 62 -25.61 9.74 10.39
N ASN A 63 -25.54 10.65 9.41
CA ASN A 63 -26.64 11.57 9.09
C ASN A 63 -27.75 10.99 8.18
N ASN A 64 -27.63 9.75 7.70
CA ASN A 64 -28.56 9.18 6.70
C ASN A 64 -29.54 8.12 7.24
N ASN A 65 -29.64 7.92 8.56
CA ASN A 65 -30.45 6.86 9.18
C ASN A 65 -31.58 7.37 10.08
N GLU A 66 -32.33 8.39 9.66
CA GLU A 66 -33.66 8.66 10.18
C GLU A 66 -34.64 8.89 9.02
N GLY A 67 -35.49 7.90 8.74
CA GLY A 67 -36.65 8.09 7.85
C GLY A 67 -37.14 6.85 7.09
N SER A 68 -38.21 6.25 7.63
CA SER A 68 -39.34 5.65 6.90
C SER A 68 -39.43 4.12 6.71
N ASN A 69 -40.31 3.60 7.55
CA ASN A 69 -41.15 2.39 7.60
C ASN A 69 -41.84 1.95 6.28
N SER A 70 -42.02 0.62 6.05
CA SER A 70 -43.31 -0.05 5.69
C SER A 70 -43.15 -1.52 5.19
N GLY A 71 -43.72 -2.49 5.95
CA GLY A 71 -44.69 -3.48 5.44
C GLY A 71 -44.28 -4.85 4.82
N ASN A 72 -44.38 -5.91 5.64
CA ASN A 72 -44.99 -7.25 5.42
C ASN A 72 -44.17 -8.51 4.98
N ASN A 73 -44.10 -9.48 5.93
CA ASN A 73 -44.32 -10.96 5.92
C ASN A 73 -43.71 -11.86 4.81
N SER A 74 -43.20 -13.09 5.01
CA SER A 74 -43.06 -14.03 6.15
C SER A 74 -42.27 -15.28 5.66
N HIS A 75 -41.63 -16.01 6.59
CA HIS A 75 -41.27 -17.44 6.52
C HIS A 75 -39.89 -17.83 5.92
N LEU A 76 -38.92 -18.08 6.81
CA LEU A 76 -38.20 -19.34 7.04
C LEU A 76 -36.95 -19.01 7.87
N ALA A 77 -36.91 -19.54 9.09
CA ALA A 77 -35.73 -19.47 9.93
C ALA A 77 -34.64 -20.33 9.31
N ASP A 78 -33.50 -19.70 8.99
CA ASP A 78 -32.22 -20.37 8.98
C ASP A 78 -31.20 -19.47 9.69
N CYS A 79 -30.51 -20.07 10.65
CA CYS A 79 -29.63 -19.40 11.60
C CYS A 79 -28.29 -19.07 10.94
N GLU A 80 -28.04 -17.80 10.61
CA GLU A 80 -26.70 -17.34 10.21
C GLU A 80 -26.05 -16.43 11.27
N ASN A 81 -24.98 -16.97 11.83
CA ASN A 81 -23.87 -16.40 12.59
C ASN A 81 -23.68 -14.84 12.51
N PRO A 82 -23.72 -14.09 13.63
CA PRO A 82 -23.66 -12.61 13.65
C PRO A 82 -22.26 -11.99 13.43
N TYR A 83 -21.27 -12.73 12.89
CA TYR A 83 -19.91 -12.24 12.66
C TYR A 83 -19.51 -12.10 11.19
N LYS A 84 -20.45 -11.93 10.27
CA LYS A 84 -20.10 -11.44 8.92
C LYS A 84 -19.87 -9.94 8.99
N ALA A 85 -18.60 -9.55 9.15
CA ALA A 85 -18.14 -8.19 8.99
C ALA A 85 -18.75 -7.60 7.71
N ILE A 86 -19.61 -6.59 7.86
CA ILE A 86 -20.13 -5.81 6.76
C ILE A 86 -18.94 -5.04 6.19
N THR A 87 -18.33 -5.59 5.15
CA THR A 87 -17.29 -4.90 4.40
C THR A 87 -17.91 -3.65 3.80
N PRO A 88 -17.40 -2.43 4.10
CA PRO A 88 -17.85 -1.24 3.42
C PRO A 88 -17.60 -1.43 1.92
N ARG A 89 -18.62 -1.23 1.07
CA ARG A 89 -18.40 -1.09 -0.38
C ARG A 89 -17.55 0.16 -0.58
N LEU A 90 -16.24 -0.06 -0.76
CA LEU A 90 -15.33 0.94 -1.29
C LEU A 90 -15.85 1.39 -2.68
N PRO A 91 -15.53 2.61 -3.15
CA PRO A 91 -15.64 2.93 -4.57
C PRO A 91 -15.01 1.78 -5.33
N GLU A 92 -15.70 1.25 -6.33
CA GLU A 92 -15.21 0.13 -7.13
C GLU A 92 -13.85 0.53 -7.68
N VAL A 93 -12.79 0.01 -7.05
CA VAL A 93 -11.43 0.21 -7.53
C VAL A 93 -11.41 -0.51 -8.84
N GLU A 94 -11.51 0.23 -9.94
CA GLU A 94 -11.34 -0.31 -11.27
C GLU A 94 -9.98 -1.00 -11.28
N LEU A 95 -10.01 -2.33 -11.23
CA LEU A 95 -8.81 -3.13 -11.29
C LEU A 95 -8.12 -2.77 -12.60
N TYR A 96 -6.84 -2.43 -12.53
CA TYR A 96 -6.06 -2.18 -13.72
C TYR A 96 -6.19 -3.36 -14.67
N LYS A 97 -6.70 -3.10 -15.87
CA LYS A 97 -6.99 -4.16 -16.83
C LYS A 97 -5.70 -4.56 -17.54
N PHE A 98 -5.18 -5.73 -17.22
CA PHE A 98 -4.01 -6.29 -17.86
C PHE A 98 -4.37 -6.89 -19.22
N GLY A 99 -3.64 -6.48 -20.27
CA GLY A 99 -3.84 -6.94 -21.64
C GLY A 99 -2.86 -8.00 -22.14
N GLY A 100 -1.90 -8.43 -21.31
CA GLY A 100 -0.78 -9.27 -21.75
C GLY A 100 0.48 -8.50 -22.20
N GLU A 101 0.54 -7.19 -21.99
CA GLU A 101 1.75 -6.40 -22.29
C GLU A 101 2.79 -6.58 -21.18
N LEU A 102 3.97 -7.15 -21.49
CA LEU A 102 5.03 -7.44 -20.49
C LEU A 102 5.45 -6.21 -19.66
N LYS A 103 5.51 -5.03 -20.29
CA LYS A 103 5.83 -3.76 -19.60
C LYS A 103 4.82 -3.42 -18.48
N ASP A 104 3.58 -3.89 -18.60
CA ASP A 104 2.50 -3.61 -17.66
C ASP A 104 2.34 -4.73 -16.63
N TRP A 105 3.07 -5.85 -16.78
CA TRP A 105 3.00 -6.99 -15.87
C TRP A 105 3.34 -6.61 -14.44
N LEU A 106 4.44 -5.89 -14.22
CA LEU A 106 4.86 -5.49 -12.88
C LEU A 106 3.81 -4.60 -12.20
N THR A 107 3.21 -3.68 -12.97
CA THR A 107 2.14 -2.80 -12.50
C THR A 107 0.89 -3.58 -12.12
N PHE A 108 0.49 -4.52 -12.98
CA PHE A 108 -0.62 -5.43 -12.73
C PHE A 108 -0.39 -6.28 -11.47
N TRP A 109 0.75 -6.97 -11.41
CA TRP A 109 1.05 -7.90 -10.32
C TRP A 109 1.12 -7.18 -8.97
N ASN A 110 1.72 -5.98 -8.91
CA ASN A 110 1.77 -5.19 -7.67
C ASN A 110 0.38 -4.83 -7.13
N GLN A 111 -0.60 -4.61 -8.01
CA GLN A 111 -1.98 -4.35 -7.59
C GLN A 111 -2.71 -5.63 -7.22
N PHE A 112 -2.55 -6.68 -8.04
CA PHE A 112 -3.25 -7.94 -7.88
C PHE A 112 -2.72 -8.79 -6.71
N LYS A 113 -1.46 -8.58 -6.30
CA LYS A 113 -0.81 -9.29 -5.19
C LYS A 113 -1.61 -9.23 -3.89
N ASN A 114 -2.19 -8.06 -3.57
CA ASN A 114 -3.02 -7.90 -2.38
C ASN A 114 -4.28 -8.79 -2.41
N ILE A 115 -4.85 -9.04 -3.59
CA ILE A 115 -6.01 -9.93 -3.77
C ILE A 115 -5.55 -11.40 -3.68
N HIS A 116 -4.43 -11.73 -4.32
CA HIS A 116 -3.84 -13.06 -4.30
C HIS A 116 -3.49 -13.52 -2.87
N GLU A 117 -2.87 -12.65 -2.07
CA GLU A 117 -2.44 -12.94 -0.69
C GLU A 117 -3.58 -12.83 0.34
N ASN A 118 -4.75 -12.31 -0.04
CA ASN A 118 -5.88 -12.16 0.87
C ASN A 118 -6.46 -13.52 1.28
N LYS A 119 -6.33 -13.87 2.57
CA LYS A 119 -6.84 -15.13 3.14
C LYS A 119 -8.35 -15.14 3.38
N ASN A 120 -8.99 -13.97 3.35
CA ASN A 120 -10.44 -13.84 3.55
C ASN A 120 -11.25 -14.08 2.25
N LEU A 121 -10.58 -14.19 1.10
CA LEU A 121 -11.19 -14.45 -0.19
C LEU A 121 -11.02 -15.92 -0.57
N THR A 122 -12.08 -16.55 -1.07
CA THR A 122 -11.98 -17.90 -1.62
C THR A 122 -11.20 -17.88 -2.93
N ASN A 123 -10.66 -19.02 -3.34
CA ASN A 123 -9.98 -19.13 -4.63
C ASN A 123 -10.93 -18.81 -5.79
N CYS A 124 -12.22 -19.17 -5.66
CA CYS A 124 -13.26 -18.79 -6.61
C CYS A 124 -13.43 -17.26 -6.71
N ASP A 125 -13.51 -16.55 -5.57
CA ASP A 125 -13.60 -15.08 -5.55
C ASP A 125 -12.36 -14.44 -6.18
N LYS A 126 -11.17 -14.94 -5.84
CA LYS A 126 -9.91 -14.48 -6.44
C LYS A 126 -9.87 -14.71 -7.95
N PHE A 127 -10.47 -15.80 -8.43
CA PHE A 127 -10.60 -16.06 -9.87
C PHE A 127 -11.51 -15.02 -10.51
N HIS A 128 -12.67 -14.71 -9.93
CA HIS A 128 -13.54 -13.65 -10.44
C HIS A 128 -12.81 -12.30 -10.53
N TYR A 129 -12.02 -11.95 -9.51
CA TYR A 129 -11.17 -10.76 -9.55
C TYR A 129 -10.10 -10.84 -10.65
N LEU A 130 -9.46 -12.00 -10.83
CA LEU A 130 -8.46 -12.23 -11.89
C LEU A 130 -9.05 -11.95 -13.28
N VAL A 131 -10.23 -12.51 -13.53
CA VAL A 131 -11.01 -12.29 -14.75
C VAL A 131 -11.33 -10.81 -14.92
N GLN A 132 -11.87 -10.14 -13.90
CA GLN A 132 -12.20 -8.70 -13.96
C GLN A 132 -10.96 -7.80 -14.21
N SER A 133 -9.80 -8.22 -13.70
CA SER A 133 -8.53 -7.51 -13.83
C SER A 133 -7.82 -7.72 -15.18
N THR A 134 -8.44 -8.39 -16.15
CA THR A 134 -7.91 -8.54 -17.51
C THR A 134 -8.77 -7.84 -18.55
N LYS A 135 -8.11 -7.31 -19.60
CA LYS A 135 -8.80 -6.65 -20.73
C LYS A 135 -9.59 -7.69 -21.51
N ILE A 136 -10.86 -7.42 -21.77
CA ILE A 136 -11.70 -8.25 -22.63
C ILE A 136 -11.03 -8.36 -24.02
N LYS A 137 -11.03 -9.56 -24.63
CA LYS A 137 -10.37 -9.85 -25.93
C LYS A 137 -8.85 -9.62 -25.92
N SER A 138 -8.17 -9.94 -24.83
CA SER A 138 -6.71 -9.91 -24.74
C SER A 138 -6.13 -11.30 -24.55
N GLU A 139 -4.86 -11.51 -24.90
CA GLU A 139 -4.21 -12.81 -24.73
C GLU A 139 -4.19 -13.29 -23.28
N ALA A 140 -4.05 -12.36 -22.33
CA ALA A 140 -4.11 -12.66 -20.91
C ALA A 140 -5.51 -13.15 -20.51
N ARG A 141 -6.57 -12.53 -21.07
CA ARG A 141 -7.96 -12.92 -20.83
C ARG A 141 -8.25 -14.31 -21.40
N GLU A 142 -7.82 -14.59 -22.63
CA GLU A 142 -8.00 -15.90 -23.27
C GLU A 142 -7.30 -17.01 -22.47
N LEU A 143 -6.10 -16.75 -21.94
CA LEU A 143 -5.39 -17.70 -21.07
C LEU A 143 -6.20 -18.00 -19.81
N ILE A 144 -6.74 -16.99 -19.14
CA ILE A 144 -7.51 -17.17 -17.90
C ILE A 144 -8.86 -17.85 -18.18
N GLU A 145 -9.54 -17.48 -19.26
CA GLU A 145 -10.84 -18.07 -19.64
C GLU A 145 -10.73 -19.52 -20.15
N SER A 146 -9.51 -20.00 -20.45
CA SER A 146 -9.28 -21.42 -20.74
C SER A 146 -9.52 -22.34 -19.55
N PHE A 147 -9.55 -21.78 -18.33
CA PHE A 147 -9.84 -22.49 -17.09
C PHE A 147 -11.26 -22.17 -16.61
N SER A 148 -11.97 -23.16 -16.06
CA SER A 148 -13.27 -22.92 -15.42
C SER A 148 -13.09 -22.21 -14.08
N ILE A 149 -13.97 -21.26 -13.76
CA ILE A 149 -13.93 -20.51 -12.49
C ILE A 149 -14.31 -21.45 -11.32
N THR A 150 -13.31 -22.06 -10.71
CA THR A 150 -13.45 -22.96 -9.55
C THR A 150 -12.31 -22.73 -8.55
N ASN A 151 -12.49 -23.20 -7.31
CA ASN A 151 -11.45 -23.08 -6.28
C ASN A 151 -10.16 -23.86 -6.63
N GLU A 152 -10.29 -24.96 -7.37
CA GLU A 152 -9.21 -25.86 -7.77
C GLU A 152 -8.41 -25.29 -8.95
N ASN A 153 -9.07 -24.57 -9.85
CA ASN A 153 -8.46 -24.06 -11.07
C ASN A 153 -7.78 -22.70 -10.89
N TYR A 154 -8.14 -21.91 -9.87
CA TYR A 154 -7.50 -20.62 -9.62
C TYR A 154 -5.98 -20.69 -9.50
N PRO A 155 -5.39 -21.62 -8.69
CA PRO A 155 -3.93 -21.76 -8.61
C PRO A 155 -3.29 -22.03 -9.98
N LEU A 156 -3.90 -22.89 -10.80
CA LEU A 156 -3.40 -23.25 -12.13
C LEU A 156 -3.45 -22.05 -13.08
N ALA A 157 -4.55 -21.29 -13.04
CA ALA A 157 -4.75 -20.11 -13.88
C ALA A 157 -3.76 -18.98 -13.53
N ILE A 158 -3.56 -18.70 -12.23
CA ILE A 158 -2.63 -17.65 -11.80
C ILE A 158 -1.17 -18.06 -12.04
N GLU A 159 -0.81 -19.33 -11.83
CA GLU A 159 0.51 -19.86 -12.13
C GLU A 159 0.83 -19.76 -13.62
N SER A 160 -0.11 -20.17 -14.49
CA SER A 160 0.04 -20.04 -15.95
C SER A 160 0.24 -18.60 -16.39
N LEU A 161 -0.46 -17.66 -15.75
CA LEU A 161 -0.31 -16.23 -16.02
C LEU A 161 1.07 -15.71 -15.58
N VAL A 162 1.52 -16.10 -14.39
CA VAL A 162 2.84 -15.74 -13.85
C VAL A 162 3.97 -16.37 -14.67
N GLU A 163 3.81 -17.61 -15.13
CA GLU A 163 4.83 -18.26 -15.97
C GLU A 163 4.99 -17.54 -17.31
N ARG A 164 3.88 -17.13 -17.93
CA ARG A 164 3.88 -16.48 -19.24
C ARG A 164 4.40 -15.03 -19.19
N TYR A 165 4.07 -14.27 -18.16
CA TYR A 165 4.35 -12.82 -18.10
C TYR A 165 5.34 -12.41 -16.99
N GLY A 166 5.61 -13.29 -16.03
CA GLY A 166 6.47 -13.02 -14.87
C GLY A 166 7.93 -13.45 -15.03
N ARG A 167 8.30 -14.05 -16.17
CA ARG A 167 9.71 -14.25 -16.55
C ARG A 167 10.25 -12.98 -17.22
N ASN A 168 10.93 -12.15 -16.43
CA ASN A 168 11.94 -11.19 -16.91
C ASN A 168 13.27 -11.53 -16.25
#